data_AF-A0A7D5GJ67-F1
#
_entry.id   AF-A0A7D5GJ67-F1
#
_cell.length_a   1.000
_cell.length_b   1.000
_cell.length_c   1.000
_cell.angle_alpha   90.00
_cell.angle_beta   90.00
_cell.angle_gamma   90.00
#
_symmetry.space_group_name_H-M   'P 1'
#
loop_
_entity.id
_entity.type
_entity.pdbx_description
1 polymer ?
#
loop_
_entity_poly.entity_id
_entity_poly.type
_entity_poly.pdbx_seq_one_letter_code
_entity_poly.pdbx_strand_id
1 'polypeptide(L)' 'MTGLSKGSKEHLEKALENDDPSEKDFHIRQVIQAYGVDDLPDDIDTL' A
#
# COMPACT_ATOMS: atom_id res chain seq x y z
N MET A 1 -3.27 9.75 15.52
CA MET A 1 -2.36 10.45 14.60
C MET A 1 -3.02 10.40 13.23
N THR A 2 -3.62 11.49 12.75
CA THR A 2 -4.42 11.46 11.51
C THR A 2 -3.58 11.94 10.33
N GLY A 3 -2.89 11.00 9.66
CA GLY A 3 -2.08 11.31 8.50
C GLY A 3 -1.37 10.07 7.96
N LEU A 4 -1.05 10.08 6.67
CA LEU A 4 -0.27 9.02 6.06
C LEU A 4 1.16 9.01 6.62
N SER A 5 1.71 7.83 6.87
CA SER A 5 3.13 7.64 7.14
C SER A 5 3.98 8.23 6.01
N LYS A 6 5.20 8.68 6.33
CA LYS A 6 6.13 9.24 5.33
C LYS A 6 6.39 8.26 4.19
N GLY A 7 6.55 6.97 4.50
CA GLY A 7 6.78 5.93 3.49
C GLY A 7 5.57 5.74 2.59
N SER A 8 4.36 5.67 3.14
CA SER A 8 3.14 5.57 2.34
C SER A 8 2.96 6.76 1.41
N LYS A 9 3.26 7.98 1.90
CA LYS A 9 3.20 9.18 1.07
C LYS A 9 4.18 9.11 -0.10
N GLU A 10 5.42 8.69 0.15
CA GLU A 10 6.45 8.54 -0.89
C GLU A 10 6.08 7.47 -1.93
N HIS A 11 5.49 6.35 -1.52
CA HIS A 11 5.01 5.34 -2.47
C HIS A 11 3.85 5.90 -3.34
N LEU A 12 2.93 6.68 -2.78
CA LEU A 12 1.87 7.31 -3.58
C LEU A 12 2.41 8.34 -4.57
N GLU A 13 3.39 9.15 -4.17
CA GLU A 13 4.05 10.12 -5.06
C GLU A 13 4.74 9.39 -6.23
N LYS A 14 5.50 8.32 -5.97
CA LYS A 14 6.12 7.50 -7.03
C LYS A 14 5.11 6.81 -7.95
N ALA A 15 3.99 6.34 -7.40
CA ALA A 15 2.92 5.76 -8.22
C ALA A 15 2.29 6.79 -9.19
N LEU A 16 2.22 8.06 -8.80
CA LEU A 16 1.71 9.13 -9.66
C LEU A 16 2.70 9.53 -10.76
N GLU A 17 4.01 9.47 -10.46
CA GLU A 17 5.08 9.86 -11.38
C GLU A 17 5.41 8.79 -12.42
N ASN A 18 5.14 7.52 -12.14
CA ASN A 18 5.40 6.43 -13.06
C ASN A 18 4.30 6.30 -14.14
N ASP A 19 4.65 5.78 -15.31
CA ASP A 19 3.69 5.42 -16.38
C ASP A 19 3.54 3.91 -16.55
N ASP A 20 4.48 3.11 -16.02
CA ASP A 20 4.40 1.65 -16.02
C ASP A 20 3.32 1.18 -15.03
N PRO A 21 2.26 0.48 -15.50
CA PRO A 21 1.24 -0.09 -14.62
C PRO A 21 1.82 -1.03 -13.55
N SER A 22 2.89 -1.76 -13.86
CA SER A 22 3.48 -2.74 -12.94
C SER A 22 4.12 -2.06 -11.74
N GLU A 23 4.82 -0.94 -11.97
CA GLU A 23 5.41 -0.13 -10.91
C GLU A 23 4.34 0.60 -10.09
N LYS A 24 3.27 1.11 -10.73
CA LYS A 24 2.12 1.70 -10.01
C LYS A 24 1.52 0.70 -9.03
N ASP A 25 1.24 -0.51 -9.50
CA ASP A 25 0.66 -1.57 -8.70
C ASP A 25 1.57 -1.94 -7.53
N PHE A 26 2.90 -2.00 -7.75
CA PHE A 26 3.86 -2.23 -6.68
C PHE A 26 3.75 -1.17 -5.59
N HIS A 27 3.79 0.12 -5.96
CA HIS A 27 3.73 1.21 -4.99
C HIS A 27 2.39 1.25 -4.24
N ILE A 28 1.27 1.00 -4.91
CA ILE A 28 -0.06 0.93 -4.28
C ILE A 28 -0.14 -0.23 -3.29
N ARG A 29 0.40 -1.41 -3.62
CA ARG A 29 0.44 -2.56 -2.70
C ARG A 29 1.24 -2.26 -1.43
N GLN A 30 2.37 -1.56 -1.56
CA GLN A 30 3.17 -1.16 -0.38
C GLN A 30 2.38 -0.24 0.55
N VAL A 31 1.57 0.68 -0.02
CA VAL A 31 0.69 1.54 0.77
C VAL A 31 -0.39 0.72 1.45
N ILE A 32 -1.10 -0.14 0.72
CA ILE A 32 -2.17 -0.99 1.28
C ILE A 32 -1.63 -1.89 2.38
N GLN A 33 -0.48 -2.55 2.17
CA GLN A 33 0.15 -3.38 3.20
C GLN A 33 0.52 -2.56 4.43
N ALA A 34 1.00 -1.32 4.28
CA ALA A 34 1.34 -0.48 5.43
C ALA A 34 0.12 -0.07 6.29
N TYR A 35 -1.12 -0.12 5.77
CA TYR A 35 -2.34 0.19 6.53
C TYR A 35 -3.26 -1.02 6.77
N GLY A 36 -3.10 -2.09 6.00
CA GLY A 36 -4.06 -3.19 5.89
C GLY A 36 -3.72 -4.44 6.68
N VAL A 37 -2.59 -4.48 7.40
CA VAL A 37 -2.27 -5.58 8.34
C VAL A 37 -2.68 -5.32 9.79
N ASP A 38 -3.21 -4.13 10.12
CA ASP A 38 -3.77 -3.89 11.45
C ASP A 38 -5.23 -4.41 11.60
N ASP A 39 -5.91 -4.73 10.49
CA ASP A 39 -7.35 -5.05 10.48
C ASP A 39 -7.72 -6.20 9.51
N LEU A 40 -6.74 -7.01 9.07
CA LEU A 40 -7.05 -8.24 8.34
C LEU A 40 -7.42 -9.31 9.38
N PRO A 41 -8.65 -9.87 9.37
CA PRO A 41 -8.93 -11.03 10.19
C PRO A 41 -8.00 -12.17 9.75
N ASP A 42 -7.33 -12.81 10.71
CA ASP A 42 -6.43 -13.96 10.52
C ASP A 42 -7.11 -15.18 9.84
N ASP A 43 -8.40 -15.09 9.51
CA ASP A 43 -9.23 -16.17 8.97
C ASP A 43 -9.20 -16.31 7.44
N ILE A 44 -8.23 -15.70 6.72
CA ILE A 44 -8.01 -15.99 5.29
C ILE A 44 -6.86 -17.01 5.11
N ASP A 45 -6.88 -18.07 5.91
CA ASP A 45 -5.97 -19.22 5.75
C ASP A 45 -6.69 -20.59 5.88
N THR A 46 -8.01 -20.63 5.63
CA THR A 46 -8.74 -21.89 5.49
C THR A 46 -9.64 -21.91 4.26
N LEU A 47 -9.10 -22.31 3.11
CA LEU A 47 -9.86 -22.88 1.99
C LEU A 47 -8.98 -23.76 1.10
#